data_AF-A0A2T3IF19-F1
#
_entry.id   AF-A0A2T3IF19-F1
#
_cell.length_a   1.000
_cell.length_b   1.000
_cell.length_c   1.000
_cell.angle_alpha   90.00
_cell.angle_beta   90.00
_cell.angle_gamma   90.00
#
_symmetry.space_group_name_H-M   'P 1'
#
loop_
_entity.id
_entity.type
_entity.pdbx_description
1 polymer ?
#
loop_
_entity_poly.entity_id
_entity_poly.type
_entity_poly.pdbx_seq_one_letter_code
_entity_poly.pdbx_strand_id
1 'polypeptide(L)' 'MATLNQTGLQDHPILQPFRLNGRWYSPADNTIALHPTQTAFLLMNGKIGKPAQLSAQQKAQGQQQ' A
#
# COMPACT_ATOMS: atom_id res chain seq x y z
N MET A 1 -9.65 -5.28 13.59
CA MET A 1 -8.43 -6.13 13.56
C MET A 1 -7.87 -6.05 12.15
N ALA A 2 -6.83 -5.25 11.90
CA ALA A 2 -6.19 -5.18 10.58
C ALA A 2 -5.46 -6.51 10.35
N THR A 3 -5.79 -7.20 9.27
CA THR A 3 -5.14 -8.46 8.84
C THR A 3 -3.71 -8.16 8.44
N LEU A 4 -2.79 -8.31 9.38
CA LEU A 4 -1.36 -8.34 9.10
C LEU A 4 -1.11 -9.58 8.25
N ASN A 5 -0.73 -9.40 6.97
CA ASN A 5 -0.08 -10.47 6.23
C ASN A 5 1.13 -10.93 7.08
N GLN A 6 1.49 -12.21 7.02
CA GLN A 6 2.48 -12.90 7.89
C GLN A 6 3.86 -12.20 8.07
N THR A 7 4.12 -11.14 7.28
CA THR A 7 5.30 -10.26 7.27
C THR A 7 5.12 -8.93 8.01
N GLY A 8 3.94 -8.61 8.54
CA GLY A 8 3.65 -7.34 9.22
C GLY A 8 3.42 -6.14 8.29
N LEU A 9 3.19 -6.41 7.00
CA LEU A 9 2.89 -5.40 5.98
C LEU A 9 1.38 -5.16 5.85
N GLN A 10 0.99 -3.91 5.61
CA GLN A 10 -0.37 -3.48 5.34
C GLN A 10 -0.46 -2.90 3.93
N ASP A 11 -1.52 -3.22 3.21
CA ASP A 11 -1.77 -2.71 1.86
C ASP A 11 -2.46 -1.34 1.95
N HIS A 12 -1.83 -0.32 1.37
CA HIS A 12 -2.32 1.05 1.33
C HIS A 12 -2.59 1.49 -0.10
N PRO A 13 -3.71 2.16 -0.40
CA PRO A 13 -3.94 2.74 -1.72
C PRO A 13 -3.00 3.93 -1.95
N ILE A 14 -2.43 4.03 -3.15
CA ILE A 14 -1.58 5.16 -3.54
C ILE A 14 -2.48 6.28 -4.07
N LEU A 15 -2.46 7.43 -3.41
CA LEU A 15 -3.31 8.58 -3.74
C LEU A 15 -2.57 9.62 -4.58
N GLN A 16 -1.26 9.77 -4.35
CA GLN A 16 -0.42 10.71 -5.08
C GLN A 16 0.95 10.09 -5.39
N PRO A 17 1.66 10.54 -6.44
CA PRO A 17 3.02 10.07 -6.72
C PRO A 17 3.99 10.37 -5.59
N PHE A 18 4.86 9.42 -5.25
CA PHE A 18 5.91 9.63 -4.24
C PHE A 18 7.13 8.75 -4.48
N ARG A 19 8.26 9.14 -3.86
CA ARG A 19 9.48 8.36 -3.85
C ARG A 19 9.69 7.73 -2.47
N LEU A 20 9.98 6.43 -2.44
CA LEU A 20 10.30 5.68 -1.23
C LEU A 20 11.42 4.69 -1.54
N ASN A 21 12.46 4.66 -0.70
CA ASN A 21 13.65 3.81 -0.87
C ASN A 21 14.26 3.88 -2.28
N GLY A 22 14.32 5.09 -2.86
CA GLY A 22 14.87 5.32 -4.19
C GLY A 22 13.94 5.02 -5.37
N ARG A 23 12.82 4.30 -5.16
CA ARG A 23 11.83 3.96 -6.18
C ARG A 23 10.67 4.95 -6.22
N TRP A 24 10.18 5.26 -7.42
CA TRP A 24 8.96 6.03 -7.64
C TRP A 24 7.74 5.13 -7.63
N TYR A 25 6.66 5.61 -7.00
CA TYR A 25 5.35 4.99 -6.94
C TYR A 25 4.31 5.97 -7.47
N SER A 26 3.33 5.44 -8.19
CA SER A 26 2.28 6.22 -8.83
C SER A 26 0.89 5.67 -8.47
N PRO A 27 -0.17 6.49 -8.54
CA PRO A 27 -1.53 6.00 -8.36
C PRO A 27 -1.94 4.87 -9.33
N ALA A 28 -1.24 4.75 -10.48
CA ALA A 28 -1.48 3.65 -11.44
C ALA A 28 -1.10 2.27 -10.89
N ASP A 29 -0.21 2.21 -9.88
CA ASP A 29 0.15 0.97 -9.18
C ASP A 29 -0.96 0.48 -8.23
N ASN A 30 -2.03 1.29 -8.03
CA ASN A 30 -3.19 1.08 -7.15
C ASN A 30 -2.86 1.03 -5.66
N THR A 31 -2.05 0.06 -5.22
CA THR A 31 -1.73 -0.18 -3.81
C THR A 31 -0.25 -0.47 -3.59
N ILE A 32 0.19 -0.28 -2.34
CA ILE A 32 1.55 -0.60 -1.90
C ILE A 32 1.50 -1.27 -0.52
N ALA A 33 2.23 -2.38 -0.38
CA ALA A 33 2.41 -3.06 0.89
C ALA A 33 3.55 -2.40 1.68
N LEU A 34 3.24 -1.81 2.84
CA LEU A 34 4.19 -1.08 3.68
C LEU A 34 4.09 -1.51 5.14
N HIS A 35 5.20 -1.37 5.86
CA HIS A 35 5.17 -1.49 7.31
C HIS A 35 4.49 -0.25 7.92
N PRO A 36 3.75 -0.40 9.03
CA PRO A 36 3.14 0.74 9.73
C PRO A 36 4.14 1.85 10.12
N THR A 37 5.41 1.49 10.32
CA THR A 37 6.49 2.44 10.61
C THR A 37 6.87 3.30 9.40
N GLN A 38 6.66 2.81 8.17
CA GLN A 38 6.94 3.53 6.93
C GLN A 38 5.75 4.36 6.43
N THR A 39 4.54 4.10 6.93
CA THR A 39 3.30 4.70 6.42
C THR A 39 2.98 6.05 7.05
N ALA A 40 3.50 6.35 8.25
CA ALA A 40 3.14 7.55 9.01
C ALA A 40 3.31 8.85 8.22
N PHE A 41 4.49 9.07 7.62
CA PHE A 41 4.76 10.27 6.84
C PHE A 41 3.97 10.30 5.52
N LEU A 42 3.77 9.16 4.88
CA LEU A 42 3.02 9.08 3.62
C LEU A 42 1.53 9.35 3.83
N LEU A 43 0.96 8.82 4.91
CA LEU A 43 -0.42 9.10 5.34
C LEU A 43 -0.60 10.58 5.69
N MET A 44 0.31 11.14 6.48
CA MET A 44 0.23 12.54 6.92
C MET A 44 0.31 13.52 5.75
N ASN A 45 1.08 13.19 4.71
CA ASN A 45 1.17 13.99 3.50
C ASN A 45 0.10 13.66 2.45
N GLY A 46 -0.85 12.77 2.74
CA GLY A 46 -1.91 12.38 1.80
C GLY A 46 -1.42 11.61 0.57
N LYS A 47 -0.20 11.04 0.61
CA LYS A 47 0.38 10.26 -0.49
C LYS A 47 -0.21 8.86 -0.59
N ILE A 48 -0.58 8.28 0.55
CA ILE A 48 -1.29 7.00 0.63
C ILE A 48 -2.53 7.14 1.50
N GLY A 49 -3.52 6.30 1.25
CA GLY A 49 -4.72 6.22 2.08
C GLY A 49 -4.56 5.26 3.27
N LYS A 50 -5.58 5.25 4.13
CA LYS A 50 -5.68 4.28 5.23
C LYS A 50 -5.57 2.85 4.69
N PRO A 51 -5.01 1.92 5.46
CA PRO A 51 -4.85 0.55 5.01
C PRO A 51 -6.22 0.00 4.68
N ALA A 52 -6.41 -0.40 3.42
CA ALA A 52 -7.63 -1.09 3.05
C ALA A 52 -7.56 -2.44 3.78
N GLN A 53 -8.59 -2.75 4.58
CA GLN A 53 -8.86 -4.15 4.90
C GLN A 53 -9.27 -4.78 3.57
N LEU A 54 -8.29 -5.12 2.74
CA LEU A 54 -8.51 -5.87 1.53
C LEU A 54 -9.06 -7.21 1.99
N SER A 55 -10.39 -7.33 2.03
CA SER A 55 -11.07 -8.61 1.89
C SER A 55 -10.33 -9.34 0.78
N ALA A 56 -9.90 -10.58 1.03
CA ALA A 56 -8.91 -11.34 0.25
C ALA A 56 -9.22 -11.54 -1.26
N GLN A 57 -10.23 -10.87 -1.82
CA GLN A 57 -10.72 -10.97 -3.17
C GLN A 57 -9.98 -10.08 -4.19
N GLN A 58 -9.20 -9.07 -3.78
CA GLN A 58 -8.54 -8.16 -4.74
C GLN A 58 -7.08 -8.51 -5.09
N LYS A 59 -6.47 -9.52 -4.45
CA LYS A 59 -5.12 -10.01 -4.81
C LYS A 59 -5.09 -10.92 -6.05
N ALA A 60 -6.20 -11.07 -6.78
CA ALA A 60 -6.33 -11.99 -7.92
C ALA A 60 -6.35 -11.31 -9.31
N GLN A 61 -5.96 -10.04 -9.44
CA GLN A 61 -5.78 -9.40 -10.74
C GLN A 61 -4.43 -8.68 -10.77
N GLY A 62 -3.41 -9.33 -11.31
CA GLY A 62 -2.08 -8.75 -11.48
C GLY A 62 -0.91 -9.73 -11.53
N GLN A 63 -1.15 -11.03 -11.45
CA GLN A 63 -0.18 -12.06 -11.84
C GLN A 63 -0.93 -13.13 -12.64
N GLN A 64 -0.29 -13.65 -13.70
CA GLN A 64 -0.81 -14.55 -14.76
C GLN A 64 -1.40 -13.77 -15.94
N GLN A 65 -0.86 -13.80 -17.16
CA GLN A 65 0.17 -14.62 -17.81
C GLN A 65 0.92 -13.78 -18.86
#